data_AF-A0A2X3KIJ9-F1
#
_entry.id   AF-A0A2X3KIJ9-F1
#
_cell.length_a   1.000
_cell.length_b   1.000
_cell.length_c   1.000
_cell.angle_alpha   90.00
_cell.angle_beta   90.00
_cell.angle_gamma   90.00
#
_symmetry.space_group_name_H-M   'P 1'
#
loop_
_entity.id
_entity.type
_entity.pdbx_description
1 polymer ?
#
loop_
_entity_poly.entity_id
_entity_poly.type
_entity_poly.pdbx_seq_one_letter_code
_entity_poly.pdbx_strand_id
1 'polypeptide(L)' 'MARKLEGVTRNAGKHAGGVVIAPTKITDFAPLYCDEEGKHPVTQFDKKRR' A
#
# COMPACT_ATOMS: atom_id res chain seq x y z
N MET A 1 -24.40 9.59 -11.67
CA MET A 1 -23.79 8.57 -10.78
C MET A 1 -22.29 8.78 -10.58
N ALA A 2 -21.50 9.10 -11.61
CA ALA A 2 -20.04 9.28 -11.51
C ALA A 2 -19.56 10.20 -10.37
N ARG A 3 -20.19 11.36 -10.17
CA ARG A 3 -19.85 12.29 -9.05
C ARG A 3 -19.96 11.67 -7.65
N LYS A 4 -20.76 10.61 -7.47
CA LYS A 4 -20.88 9.92 -6.18
C LYS A 4 -19.72 8.96 -5.89
N LEU A 5 -18.98 8.55 -6.92
CA LEU A 5 -17.89 7.56 -6.81
C LEU A 5 -16.51 8.19 -7.05
N GLU A 6 -16.46 9.45 -7.47
CA GLU A 6 -15.22 10.19 -7.64
C GLU A 6 -14.44 10.24 -6.31
N GLY A 7 -13.16 9.83 -6.35
CA GLY A 7 -12.27 9.82 -5.19
C GLY A 7 -12.29 8.56 -4.33
N VAL A 8 -13.19 7.59 -4.60
CA VAL A 8 -13.20 6.32 -3.86
C VAL A 8 -12.00 5.46 -4.25
N THR A 9 -11.26 4.96 -3.26
CA THR A 9 -10.15 4.01 -3.47
C THR A 9 -10.68 2.73 -4.12
N ARG A 10 -10.11 2.36 -5.26
CA ARG A 10 -10.56 1.21 -6.05
C ARG A 10 -9.72 -0.05 -5.86
N ASN A 11 -8.38 0.09 -5.87
CA ASN A 11 -7.45 -1.03 -5.85
C ASN A 11 -6.10 -0.61 -5.26
N ALA A 12 -5.29 -1.59 -4.85
CA ALA A 12 -3.90 -1.38 -4.48
C ALA A 12 -3.07 -0.88 -5.68
N GLY A 13 -2.06 -0.05 -5.40
CA GLY A 13 -1.16 0.48 -6.43
C GLY A 13 -0.27 -0.61 -7.02
N LYS A 14 -0.01 -0.53 -8.33
CA LYS A 14 0.86 -1.49 -9.03
C LYS A 14 2.35 -1.30 -8.70
N HIS A 15 2.76 -0.07 -8.38
CA HIS A 15 4.15 0.28 -8.06
C HIS A 15 4.21 0.93 -6.68
N ALA A 16 5.25 0.59 -5.91
CA ALA A 16 5.48 1.21 -4.61
C ALA A 16 5.72 2.72 -4.75
N GLY A 17 5.13 3.52 -3.86
CA GLY A 17 5.29 4.98 -3.84
C GLY A 17 6.60 5.48 -3.19
N GLY A 18 7.43 4.57 -2.67
CA GLY A 18 8.68 4.85 -1.98
C GLY A 18 9.20 3.62 -1.22
N VAL A 19 10.29 3.81 -0.47
CA VAL A 19 10.92 2.79 0.37
C VAL A 19 10.78 3.19 1.84
N VAL A 20 10.47 2.20 2.70
CA VAL A 20 10.47 2.34 4.16
C VAL A 20 11.51 1.38 4.73
N ILE A 21 12.28 1.84 5.72
CA ILE A 21 13.31 1.04 6.40
C ILE A 21 12.96 0.96 7.88
N ALA A 22 12.84 -0.26 8.39
CA ALA A 22 12.57 -0.55 9.79
C ALA A 22 13.83 -1.13 10.49
N PRO A 23 14.01 -0.92 11.81
CA PRO A 23 15.14 -1.47 12.55
C PRO A 23 15.04 -3.00 12.78
N THR A 24 13.84 -3.57 12.67
CA THR A 24 13.55 -5.01 12.72
C THR A 24 12.66 -5.41 11.53
N LYS A 25 11.95 -6.55 11.61
CA LYS A 25 11.07 -7.00 10.51
C LYS A 25 9.98 -5.97 10.28
N ILE A 26 9.68 -5.64 9.02
CA ILE A 26 8.65 -4.64 8.69
C ILE A 26 7.26 -5.02 9.23
N THR A 27 6.99 -6.32 9.37
CA THR A 27 5.74 -6.85 9.95
C THR A 27 5.54 -6.51 11.43
N ASP A 28 6.60 -6.11 12.13
CA ASP A 28 6.49 -5.64 13.51
C ASP A 28 5.86 -4.23 13.58
N PHE A 29 5.84 -3.51 12.45
CA PHE A 29 5.35 -2.12 12.33
C PHE A 29 4.10 -1.99 11.46
N ALA A 30 3.97 -2.79 10.40
CA ALA A 30 2.85 -2.71 9.46
C ALA A 30 2.54 -4.05 8.78
N PRO A 31 1.25 -4.36 8.53
CA PRO A 31 0.89 -5.50 7.69
C PRO A 31 1.30 -5.24 6.23
N LEU A 32 1.54 -6.33 5.49
CA LEU A 32 1.94 -6.31 4.09
C LEU A 32 0.77 -6.67 3.17
N TYR A 33 0.76 -6.06 2.00
CA TYR A 33 -0.02 -6.50 0.84
C TYR A 33 0.95 -7.10 -0.17
N CYS A 34 0.56 -8.20 -0.81
CA CYS A 34 1.28 -8.83 -1.90
C CYS A 34 0.33 -9.08 -3.07
N ASP A 35 0.88 -9.36 -4.25
CA ASP A 35 0.08 -9.86 -5.37
C ASP A 35 -0.48 -11.28 -5.11
N GLU A 36 -1.25 -11.79 -6.05
CA GLU A 36 -1.89 -13.12 -5.97
C GLU A 36 -0.88 -14.27 -5.85
N GLU A 37 0.36 -14.07 -6.31
CA GLU A 37 1.46 -15.03 -6.17
C GLU A 37 2.25 -14.84 -4.85
N GLY A 38 1.84 -13.89 -4.00
CA GLY A 38 2.53 -13.55 -2.75
C GLY A 38 3.82 -12.74 -2.96
N LYS A 39 4.06 -12.21 -4.16
CA LYS A 39 5.24 -11.42 -4.51
C LYS A 39 4.95 -9.92 -4.36
N HIS A 40 6.00 -9.11 -4.51
CA HIS A 40 5.96 -7.65 -4.46
C HIS A 40 5.32 -7.08 -3.17
N PRO A 41 5.89 -7.39 -1.98
CA PRO A 41 5.35 -6.91 -0.72
C PRO A 41 5.43 -5.38 -0.61
N VAL A 42 4.32 -4.75 -0.24
CA VAL A 42 4.23 -3.33 0.10
C VAL A 42 3.55 -3.16 1.44
N THR A 43 3.90 -2.11 2.19
CA THR A 43 3.19 -1.78 3.43
C THR A 43 1.75 -1.37 3.11
N GLN A 44 0.78 -1.87 3.88
CA GLN A 44 -0.62 -1.45 3.67
C GLN A 44 -0.87 0.01 4.06
N PHE A 45 0.02 0.60 4.87
CA PHE A 45 0.01 2.02 5.15
C PHE A 45 0.68 2.80 4.02
N ASP A 46 -0.03 3.84 3.57
CA ASP A 46 0.42 4.74 2.52
C ASP A 46 1.47 5.74 3.05
N LYS A 47 2.26 6.28 2.12
CA LYS A 47 3.07 7.45 2.40
C LYS A 47 2.14 8.66 2.47
N LYS A 48 2.03 9.29 3.64
CA LYS A 48 1.26 10.52 3.84
C LYS A 48 1.50 11.49 2.68
N ARG A 49 0.45 11.74 1.90
CA ARG A 49 0.45 12.77 0.87
C ARG A 49 0.30 14.12 1.58
N ARG A 50 1.18 15.08 1.26
CA ARG A 50 0.96 16.48 1.63
C ARG A 50 -0.32 16.98 0.97
#